data_AF-A0A2S7VY26-F1
#
_entry.id   AF-A0A2S7VY26-F1
#
_cell.length_a   1.000
_cell.length_b   1.000
_cell.length_c   1.000
_cell.angle_alpha   90.00
_cell.angle_beta   90.00
_cell.angle_gamma   90.00
#
_symmetry.space_group_name_H-M   'P 1'
#
loop_
_entity.id
_entity.type
_entity.pdbx_description
1 polymer ?
#
loop_
_entity_poly.entity_id
_entity_poly.type
_entity_poly.pdbx_seq_one_letter_code
_entity_poly.pdbx_strand_id
1 'polypeptide(L)'
;MKKWTVLFAVIGFGIALVGCNKEEPKQPEQPKKEAVGMANPASVYCEEQGGKLEIKKEEKGEVGYCHLADGKVVEEWAFYRENNK
;
A
#
# COMPACT_ATOMS: atom_id res chain seq x y z
N MET A 1 -12.53 36.67 29.90
CA MET A 1 -13.43 37.01 31.02
C MET A 1 -14.88 36.95 30.55
N LYS A 2 -15.59 35.88 30.90
CA LYS A 2 -17.03 35.89 31.21
C LYS A 2 -17.34 34.50 31.78
N LYS A 3 -17.47 34.50 33.10
CA LYS A 3 -17.79 33.35 33.93
C LYS A 3 -19.27 33.04 33.70
N TRP A 4 -19.61 31.81 33.35
CA TRP A 4 -20.97 31.31 33.52
C TRP A 4 -20.93 30.01 34.28
N THR A 5 -20.93 30.18 35.60
CA THR A 5 -21.23 29.16 36.58
C THR A 5 -22.73 28.93 36.53
N VAL A 6 -23.19 27.75 36.09
CA VAL A 6 -24.53 27.26 36.42
C VAL A 6 -24.33 25.94 37.16
N LEU A 7 -24.81 25.94 38.40
CA LEU A 7 -24.70 24.89 39.39
C LEU A 7 -25.58 23.67 39.03
N PHE A 8 -24.99 22.50 39.27
CA PHE A 8 -25.53 21.24 39.80
C PHE A 8 -27.02 20.86 39.68
N ALA A 9 -27.15 19.58 39.31
CA ALA A 9 -28.05 18.55 39.84
C ALA A 9 -29.44 18.39 39.20
N VAL A 10 -29.60 17.32 38.40
CA VAL A 10 -30.71 16.36 38.58
C VAL A 10 -30.22 14.96 38.22
N ILE A 11 -30.22 14.08 39.21
CA ILE A 11 -30.17 12.62 39.08
C ILE A 11 -31.54 12.17 38.55
N GLY A 12 -31.59 11.43 37.44
CA GLY A 12 -32.86 10.96 36.87
C GLY A 12 -32.66 9.78 35.94
N PHE A 13 -32.99 8.60 36.45
CA PHE A 13 -32.99 7.28 35.81
C PHE A 13 -33.85 7.27 34.54
N GLY A 14 -33.27 6.85 33.42
CA GLY A 14 -33.96 6.64 32.15
C GLY A 14 -33.29 5.56 31.34
N ILE A 15 -33.60 4.29 31.64
CA ILE A 15 -33.26 3.17 30.76
C ILE A 15 -34.17 3.29 29.53
N ALA A 16 -33.63 3.85 28.45
CA ALA A 16 -34.21 3.73 27.13
C ALA A 16 -33.37 2.73 26.33
N LEU A 17 -33.89 1.52 26.17
CA LEU A 17 -33.37 0.56 25.19
C LEU A 17 -33.78 1.05 23.79
N VAL A 18 -32.93 1.86 23.16
CA VAL A 18 -33.01 2.19 21.73
C VAL A 18 -31.97 1.36 21.00
N GLY A 19 -32.45 0.51 20.08
CA GLY A 19 -31.63 -0.34 19.22
C GLY A 19 -30.69 0.45 18.32
N CYS A 20 -29.58 -0.19 17.96
CA CYS A 20 -28.49 0.32 17.14
C CYS A 20 -28.92 0.94 15.81
N ASN A 21 -28.49 2.18 15.58
CA ASN A 21 -27.88 2.55 14.31
C ASN A 21 -26.70 3.47 14.63
N LYS A 22 -25.53 2.87 14.83
CA LYS A 22 -24.29 3.61 14.63
C LYS A 22 -24.16 3.77 13.13
N GLU A 23 -24.50 4.94 12.61
CA GLU A 23 -23.94 5.38 11.35
C GLU A 23 -22.43 5.55 11.62
N GLU A 24 -21.67 4.49 11.39
CA GLU A 24 -20.22 4.61 11.27
C GLU A 24 -19.96 5.68 10.20
N PRO A 25 -19.14 6.70 10.49
CA PRO A 25 -18.70 7.63 9.47
C PRO A 25 -18.15 6.79 8.32
N LYS A 26 -18.78 6.89 7.14
CA LYS A 26 -18.24 6.32 5.90
C LYS A 26 -16.86 6.93 5.72
N GLN A 27 -15.84 6.22 6.18
CA GLN A 27 -14.45 6.57 5.94
C GLN A 27 -14.34 6.71 4.42
N PRO A 28 -13.79 7.82 3.90
CA PRO A 28 -13.58 7.96 2.46
C PRO A 28 -12.82 6.72 2.00
N GLU A 29 -13.44 6.00 1.08
CA GLU A 29 -12.95 4.74 0.53
C GLU A 29 -11.57 5.03 -0.08
N GLN A 30 -10.53 4.78 0.72
CA GLN A 30 -9.15 4.81 0.26
C GLN A 30 -9.10 3.83 -0.91
N PRO A 31 -8.46 4.17 -2.05
CA PRO A 31 -8.29 3.22 -3.13
C PRO A 31 -7.68 1.96 -2.51
N LYS A 32 -8.44 0.86 -2.52
CA LYS A 32 -7.96 -0.44 -2.07
C LYS A 32 -6.72 -0.71 -2.92
N LYS A 33 -5.53 -0.48 -2.35
CA LYS A 33 -4.28 -0.96 -2.94
C LYS A 33 -4.49 -2.46 -3.05
N GLU A 34 -4.79 -2.91 -4.27
CA GLU A 34 -4.85 -4.32 -4.58
C GLU A 34 -3.55 -4.90 -4.03
N ALA A 35 -3.66 -6.00 -3.29
CA ALA A 35 -2.48 -6.70 -2.83
C ALA A 35 -1.75 -7.14 -4.10
N VAL A 36 -0.77 -6.33 -4.53
CA VAL A 36 0.17 -6.66 -5.59
C VAL A 36 0.68 -8.05 -5.24
N GLY A 37 0.62 -8.98 -6.20
CA GLY A 37 0.96 -10.38 -5.98
C GLY A 37 2.36 -10.57 -5.41
N MET A 38 2.75 -11.84 -5.21
CA MET A 38 4.13 -12.19 -4.83
C MET A 38 5.13 -11.40 -5.69
N ALA A 39 6.19 -10.89 -5.06
CA ALA A 39 7.22 -10.11 -5.76
C ALA A 39 7.79 -10.93 -6.93
N ASN A 40 8.07 -10.26 -8.06
CA ASN A 40 8.71 -10.89 -9.20
C ASN A 40 10.16 -11.26 -8.80
N PRO A 41 10.55 -12.55 -8.82
CA PRO A 41 11.88 -12.96 -8.39
C PRO A 41 13.00 -12.37 -9.24
N ALA A 42 12.77 -12.13 -10.54
CA ALA A 42 13.76 -11.48 -11.40
C ALA A 42 13.97 -10.01 -11.03
N SER A 43 12.89 -9.31 -10.70
CA SER A 43 12.92 -7.93 -10.21
C SER A 43 13.64 -7.83 -8.86
N VAL A 44 13.33 -8.72 -7.92
CA VAL A 44 14.01 -8.79 -6.61
C VAL A 44 15.50 -9.06 -6.80
N TYR A 45 15.85 -10.04 -7.64
CA TYR A 45 17.24 -10.36 -7.93
C TYR A 45 18.00 -9.16 -8.53
N CYS A 46 17.39 -8.40 -9.44
CA CYS A 46 17.99 -7.17 -9.97
C CYS A 46 18.38 -6.20 -8.84
N GLU A 47 17.46 -5.93 -7.91
CA GLU A 47 17.69 -5.05 -6.77
C GLU A 47 18.74 -5.61 -5.81
N GLU A 48 18.74 -6.93 -5.55
CA GLU A 48 19.75 -7.61 -4.72
C GLU A 48 21.16 -7.53 -5.30
N GLN A 49 21.30 -7.50 -6.64
CA GLN A 49 22.58 -7.27 -7.31
C GLN A 49 23.01 -5.79 -7.30
N GLY A 50 22.27 -4.91 -6.60
CA GLY A 50 22.49 -3.47 -6.58
C GLY A 50 22.09 -2.77 -7.88
N GLY A 51 21.32 -3.46 -8.73
CA GLY A 51 20.79 -2.89 -9.96
C GLY A 51 19.54 -2.04 -9.71
N LYS A 52 19.16 -1.26 -10.72
CA LYS A 52 17.91 -0.51 -10.74
C LYS A 52 16.96 -1.11 -11.77
N LEU A 53 15.77 -1.50 -11.33
CA LEU A 53 14.72 -2.00 -12.21
C LEU A 53 14.04 -0.86 -12.98
N GLU A 54 13.83 -1.08 -14.28
CA GLU A 54 13.01 -0.25 -15.17
C GLU A 54 11.99 -1.14 -15.89
N ILE A 55 10.70 -0.85 -15.71
CA ILE A 55 9.62 -1.51 -16.47
C ILE A 55 9.29 -0.68 -17.70
N LYS A 56 9.39 -1.28 -18.89
CA LYS A 56 9.03 -0.65 -20.17
C LYS A 56 7.83 -1.33 -20.78
N LYS A 57 6.92 -0.52 -21.35
CA LYS A 57 5.87 -1.03 -22.24
C LYS A 57 6.45 -1.22 -23.63
N GLU A 58 6.33 -2.43 -24.14
CA GLU A 58 6.69 -2.84 -25.49
C GLU A 58 5.47 -3.36 -26.25
N GLU A 59 5.63 -3.67 -27.53
CA GLU A 59 4.55 -4.16 -28.38
C GLU A 59 3.85 -5.41 -27.82
N LYS A 60 4.59 -6.25 -27.08
CA LYS A 60 4.10 -7.54 -26.56
C LYS A 60 3.70 -7.51 -25.09
N GLY A 61 3.78 -6.35 -24.43
CA GLY A 61 3.49 -6.22 -23.01
C GLY A 61 4.57 -5.44 -22.26
N GLU A 62 4.69 -5.67 -20.96
CA GLU A 62 5.69 -5.03 -20.13
C GLU A 62 6.95 -5.90 -20.02
N VAL A 63 8.12 -5.28 -20.11
CA VAL A 63 9.43 -5.92 -19.99
C VAL A 63 10.23 -5.21 -18.91
N GLY A 64 10.83 -5.99 -18.00
CA GLY A 64 11.71 -5.50 -16.96
C GLY A 64 13.17 -5.48 -17.43
N TYR A 65 13.83 -4.35 -17.25
CA TYR A 65 15.25 -4.16 -17.53
C TYR A 65 16.00 -3.82 -16.24
N CYS A 66 17.08 -4.55 -15.98
CA CYS A 66 17.97 -4.30 -14.86
C CYS A 66 19.15 -3.43 -15.31
N HIS A 67 19.27 -2.24 -14.75
CA HIS A 67 20.42 -1.35 -14.93
C HIS A 67 21.47 -1.67 -13.86
N LEU A 68 22.57 -2.28 -14.27
CA LEU A 68 23.64 -2.72 -13.38
C LEU A 68 24.64 -1.59 -13.09
N ALA A 69 25.38 -1.72 -11.99
CA ALA A 69 26.36 -0.71 -11.55
C ALA A 69 27.54 -0.52 -12.53
N ASP A 70 27.82 -1.52 -13.37
CA ASP A 70 28.82 -1.44 -14.45
C ASP A 70 28.29 -0.74 -15.71
N GLY A 71 27.06 -0.21 -15.67
CA GLY A 71 26.40 0.47 -16.77
C GLY A 71 25.71 -0.45 -17.78
N LYS A 72 25.78 -1.77 -17.59
CA LYS A 72 25.03 -2.70 -18.44
C LYS A 72 23.53 -2.61 -18.17
N VAL A 73 22.75 -2.80 -19.23
CA VAL A 73 21.30 -2.97 -19.15
C VAL A 73 20.97 -4.33 -19.72
N VAL A 74 20.36 -5.17 -18.90
CA VAL A 74 19.99 -6.56 -19.24
C VAL A 74 18.52 -6.79 -18.94
N GLU A 75 17.85 -7.64 -19.70
CA GLU A 75 16.47 -8.05 -19.39
C GLU A 75 16.46 -8.88 -18.08
N GLU A 76 15.53 -8.58 -17.17
CA GLU A 76 15.57 -9.08 -15.79
C GLU A 76 15.49 -10.62 -15.71
N TRP A 77 14.68 -11.26 -16.55
CA TRP A 77 14.51 -12.72 -16.52
C TRP A 77 15.69 -13.45 -17.15
N ALA A 78 16.29 -12.90 -18.21
CA ALA A 78 17.54 -13.39 -18.76
C ALA A 78 18.63 -13.36 -17.70
N PHE A 79 18.79 -12.21 -17.02
CA PHE A 79 19.78 -12.05 -15.96
C PHE A 79 19.54 -13.01 -14.78
N TYR A 80 18.29 -13.18 -14.35
CA TYR A 80 17.93 -14.12 -13.30
C TYR A 80 18.29 -15.56 -13.68
N ARG A 81 17.87 -16.04 -14.86
CA ARG A 81 18.11 -17.43 -15.30
C ARG A 81 19.58 -17.75 -15.56
N GLU A 82 20.37 -16.79 -16.00
CA GLU A 82 21.80 -16.99 -16.22
C GLU A 82 22.56 -17.25 -14.91
N ASN A 83 22.09 -16.70 -13.79
CA ASN A 83 22.77 -16.73 -12.50
C ASN A 83 22.17 -17.69 -11.47
N ASN A 84 21.01 -18.30 -11.73
CA ASN A 84 20.28 -19.17 -10.79
C ASN A 84 20.10 -20.60 -11.33
N LYS A 85 21.16 -21.19 -11.89
CA LYS A 85 21.15 -22.58 -12.39
C LYS A 85 21.44 -23.62 -11.32
#